data_AF-A0A836QMV3-F1
#
_entry.id   AF-A0A836QMV3-F1
#
_cell.length_a   1.000
_cell.length_b   1.000
_cell.length_c   1.000
_cell.angle_alpha   90.00
_cell.angle_beta   90.00
_cell.angle_gamma   90.00
#
_symmetry.space_group_name_H-M   'P 1'
#
loop_
_entity.id
_entity.type
_entity.pdbx_description
1 polymer ?
#
loop_
_entity_poly.entity_id
_entity_poly.type
_entity_poly.pdbx_seq_one_letter_code
_entity_poly.pdbx_strand_id
1 'polypeptide(L)'
;MEQPCPLSLSEEQLIEYTPEWNGERFEGGRPKVADGILERMRRVTVTAAWGVLRGHGYEWQYEGNWVCTHPGQVLVGRALTAMYMPRRPVVRKVMEEKGERSGCIGDQISWPIDRLVQGDVYVADVYGK
;
A
#
# COMPACT_ATOMS: atom_id res chain seq x y z
N MET A 1 -15.30 10.93 5.05
CA MET A 1 -15.99 9.62 5.26
C MET A 1 -15.53 9.03 6.58
N GLU A 2 -16.38 8.25 7.26
CA GLU A 2 -15.98 7.54 8.48
C GLU A 2 -14.98 6.44 8.12
N GLN A 3 -13.80 6.45 8.77
CA GLN A 3 -12.77 5.45 8.52
C GLN A 3 -13.11 4.14 9.26
N PRO A 4 -13.29 3.03 8.54
CA PRO A 4 -13.78 1.79 9.15
C PRO A 4 -12.68 1.04 9.91
N CYS A 5 -11.43 1.16 9.47
CA CYS A 5 -10.29 0.48 10.07
C CYS A 5 -9.47 1.43 10.95
N PRO A 6 -9.06 1.02 12.16
CA PRO A 6 -8.35 1.88 13.11
C PRO A 6 -6.89 2.18 12.73
N LEU A 7 -6.33 1.47 11.75
CA LEU A 7 -4.91 1.55 11.35
C LEU A 7 -4.72 2.13 9.95
N SER A 8 -5.78 2.63 9.33
CA SER A 8 -5.68 3.30 8.04
C SER A 8 -5.30 4.77 8.25
N LEU A 9 -4.60 5.36 7.29
CA LEU A 9 -4.41 6.82 7.25
C LEU A 9 -5.60 7.49 6.55
N SER A 10 -5.99 8.68 7.01
CA SER A 10 -6.94 9.54 6.29
C SER A 10 -6.28 10.15 5.04
N GLU A 11 -7.08 10.75 4.17
CA GLU A 11 -6.57 11.48 3.00
C GLU A 11 -5.63 12.61 3.42
N GLU A 12 -6.03 13.39 4.43
CA GLU A 12 -5.25 14.50 4.97
C GLU A 12 -3.91 14.01 5.53
N GLN A 13 -3.92 12.91 6.28
CA GLN A 13 -2.70 12.30 6.81
C GLN A 13 -1.79 11.77 5.69
N LEU A 14 -2.35 11.15 4.64
CA LEU A 14 -1.55 10.70 3.49
C LEU A 14 -0.86 11.87 2.79
N ILE A 15 -1.54 13.01 2.66
CA ILE A 15 -0.95 14.23 2.10
C ILE A 15 0.12 14.78 3.04
N GLU A 16 -0.17 14.89 4.34
CA GLU A 16 0.73 15.39 5.37
C GLU A 16 2.05 14.61 5.44
N TYR A 17 1.99 13.27 5.40
CA TYR A 17 3.16 12.40 5.47
C TYR A 17 3.87 12.18 4.13
N THR A 18 3.43 12.83 3.04
CA THR A 18 4.13 12.81 1.75
C THR A 18 4.36 14.23 1.21
N PRO A 19 5.00 15.12 1.98
CA PRO A 19 5.08 16.55 1.66
C PRO A 19 5.93 16.84 0.41
N GLU A 20 6.88 15.96 0.08
CA GLU A 20 7.74 16.12 -1.10
C GLU A 20 7.02 15.76 -2.41
N TRP A 21 5.86 15.09 -2.34
CA TRP A 21 5.13 14.70 -3.54
C TRP A 21 4.23 15.85 -4.05
N ASN A 22 4.63 16.38 -5.20
CA ASN A 22 3.96 17.48 -5.90
C ASN A 22 3.21 17.03 -7.18
N GLY A 23 3.12 15.71 -7.43
CA GLY A 23 2.46 15.14 -8.60
C GLY A 23 0.96 14.86 -8.38
N GLU A 24 0.33 14.22 -9.36
CA GLU A 24 -1.06 13.76 -9.27
C GLU A 24 -1.24 12.80 -8.06
N ARG A 25 -2.42 12.83 -7.46
CA ARG A 25 -2.84 11.93 -6.38
C ARG A 25 -4.16 11.26 -6.76
N PHE A 26 -4.40 10.07 -6.23
CA PHE A 26 -5.74 9.48 -6.25
C PHE A 26 -6.67 10.27 -5.33
N GLU A 27 -7.98 10.09 -5.48
CA GLU A 27 -9.01 10.74 -4.65
C GLU A 27 -8.76 10.57 -3.14
N GLY A 28 -8.18 9.43 -2.71
CA GLY A 28 -7.83 9.19 -1.31
C GLY A 28 -6.48 9.76 -0.85
N GLY A 29 -5.89 10.73 -1.56
CA GLY A 29 -4.63 11.40 -1.19
C GLY A 29 -3.34 10.62 -1.50
N ARG A 30 -3.42 9.34 -1.86
CA ARG A 30 -2.27 8.50 -2.19
C ARG A 30 -1.54 9.05 -3.44
N PRO A 31 -0.19 9.19 -3.41
CA PRO A 31 0.60 9.56 -4.58
C PRO A 31 0.32 8.67 -5.80
N LYS A 32 0.06 9.28 -6.96
CA LYS A 32 -0.20 8.59 -8.22
C LYS A 32 1.01 8.73 -9.15
N VAL A 33 2.00 7.85 -8.93
CA VAL A 33 3.14 7.71 -9.83
C VAL A 33 2.64 7.32 -11.23
N ALA A 34 3.12 8.02 -12.26
CA ALA A 34 2.70 7.79 -13.64
C ALA A 34 3.12 6.39 -14.13
N ASP A 35 2.26 5.74 -14.91
CA ASP A 35 2.47 4.36 -15.37
C ASP A 35 3.77 4.21 -16.20
N GLY A 36 4.16 5.23 -16.96
CA GLY A 36 5.43 5.24 -17.70
C GLY A 36 6.68 5.15 -16.81
N ILE A 37 6.60 5.56 -15.54
CA ILE A 37 7.67 5.33 -14.56
C ILE A 37 7.70 3.86 -14.16
N LEU A 38 6.54 3.24 -13.91
CA LEU A 38 6.43 1.84 -13.54
C LEU A 38 6.99 0.93 -14.64
N GLU A 39 6.64 1.20 -15.90
CA GLU A 39 7.13 0.41 -17.05
C GLU A 39 8.65 0.50 -17.24
N ARG A 40 9.23 1.68 -17.01
CA ARG A 40 10.70 1.83 -17.01
C ARG A 40 11.36 1.11 -15.85
N MET A 41 10.74 1.15 -14.67
CA MET A 41 11.26 0.51 -13.46
C MET A 41 11.32 -1.01 -13.57
N ARG A 42 10.52 -1.65 -14.44
CA ARG A 42 10.63 -3.09 -14.73
C ARG A 42 12.02 -3.52 -15.25
N ARG A 43 12.80 -2.58 -15.80
CA ARG A 43 14.16 -2.84 -16.32
C ARG A 43 15.25 -2.56 -15.29
N VAL A 44 14.89 -2.07 -14.11
CA VAL A 44 15.82 -1.66 -13.05
C VAL A 44 15.95 -2.80 -12.05
N THR A 45 17.19 -3.17 -11.72
CA THR A 45 17.44 -4.18 -10.69
C THR A 45 17.19 -3.58 -9.30
N VAL A 46 16.74 -4.41 -8.35
CA VAL A 46 16.52 -3.98 -6.96
C VAL A 46 17.77 -3.34 -6.36
N THR A 47 18.97 -3.89 -6.64
CA THR A 47 20.24 -3.33 -6.17
C THR A 47 20.52 -1.94 -6.71
N ALA A 48 20.22 -1.67 -7.99
CA ALA A 48 20.41 -0.34 -8.56
C ALA A 48 19.43 0.68 -7.95
N ALA A 49 18.15 0.31 -7.82
CA ALA A 49 17.14 1.15 -7.15
C ALA A 49 17.54 1.46 -5.69
N TRP A 50 17.97 0.45 -4.95
CA TRP A 50 18.45 0.59 -3.58
C TRP A 50 19.68 1.50 -3.46
N GLY A 51 20.63 1.38 -4.39
CA GLY A 51 21.80 2.26 -4.46
C GLY A 51 21.43 3.74 -4.61
N VAL A 52 20.47 4.06 -5.48
CA VAL A 52 19.95 5.43 -5.65
C VAL A 52 19.29 5.92 -4.36
N LEU A 53 18.40 5.13 -3.76
CA LEU A 53 17.68 5.53 -2.54
C LEU A 53 18.65 5.81 -1.38
N ARG A 54 19.64 4.95 -1.15
CA ARG A 54 20.67 5.20 -0.13
C ARG A 54 21.50 6.44 -0.41
N GLY A 55 21.82 6.71 -1.68
CA GLY A 55 22.52 7.94 -2.09
C GLY A 55 21.75 9.23 -1.71
N HIS A 56 20.44 9.14 -1.53
CA HIS A 56 19.57 10.22 -1.06
C HIS A 56 19.23 10.15 0.44
N GLY A 57 19.90 9.29 1.22
CA GLY A 57 19.70 9.15 2.67
C GLY A 57 18.59 8.19 3.09
N TYR A 58 17.95 7.49 2.14
CA TYR A 58 16.94 6.47 2.45
C TYR A 58 17.60 5.10 2.70
N GLU A 59 18.19 4.94 3.88
CA GLU A 59 19.02 3.76 4.23
C GLU A 59 18.26 2.43 4.29
N TRP A 60 17.00 2.45 4.74
CA TRP A 60 16.21 1.27 5.09
C TRP A 60 15.14 0.92 4.05
N GLN A 61 15.53 0.89 2.77
CA GLN A 61 14.61 0.68 1.63
C GLN A 61 14.79 -0.68 0.95
N TYR A 62 15.09 -1.73 1.72
CA TYR A 62 15.22 -3.09 1.22
C TYR A 62 14.59 -4.07 2.21
N GLU A 63 13.79 -4.99 1.69
CA GLU A 63 13.26 -6.14 2.43
C GLU A 63 13.53 -7.42 1.62
N GLY A 64 14.03 -8.44 2.32
CA GLY A 64 14.38 -9.74 1.75
C GLY A 64 13.40 -10.84 2.19
N ASN A 65 13.84 -12.10 2.08
CA ASN A 65 13.12 -13.28 2.59
C ASN A 65 11.67 -13.49 2.06
N TRP A 66 11.29 -12.78 1.00
CA TRP A 66 10.04 -13.00 0.30
C TRP A 66 10.00 -14.37 -0.38
N VAL A 67 8.89 -15.07 -0.23
CA VAL A 67 8.61 -16.28 -1.03
C VAL A 67 8.11 -15.84 -2.40
N CYS A 68 8.91 -16.08 -3.44
CA CYS A 68 8.52 -15.77 -4.81
C CYS A 68 7.62 -16.88 -5.37
N THR A 69 6.34 -16.57 -5.55
CA THR A 69 5.35 -17.51 -6.12
C THR A 69 5.39 -17.58 -7.64
N HIS A 70 5.96 -16.56 -8.30
CA HIS A 70 6.03 -16.44 -9.76
C HIS A 70 7.46 -16.10 -10.20
N PRO A 71 8.37 -17.10 -10.22
CA PRO A 71 9.77 -16.88 -10.55
C PRO A 71 9.95 -16.43 -12.00
N GLY A 72 11.02 -15.66 -12.25
CA GLY A 72 11.38 -15.15 -13.59
C GLY A 72 10.58 -13.91 -14.04
N GLN A 73 9.66 -13.42 -13.22
CA GLN A 73 8.91 -12.19 -13.49
C GLN A 73 9.36 -11.04 -12.60
N VAL A 74 9.14 -9.81 -13.08
CA VAL A 74 9.43 -8.58 -12.33
C VAL A 74 8.12 -7.93 -11.89
N LEU A 75 7.96 -7.78 -10.58
CA LEU A 75 6.84 -7.08 -9.96
C LEU A 75 7.24 -5.63 -9.65
N VAL A 76 6.53 -4.68 -10.24
CA VAL A 76 6.66 -3.25 -10.01
C VAL A 76 5.27 -2.64 -10.01
N GLY A 77 5.01 -1.73 -9.07
CA GLY A 77 3.79 -0.93 -9.06
C GLY A 77 3.75 0.08 -7.93
N ARG A 78 2.66 0.85 -7.88
CA ARG A 78 2.38 1.79 -6.79
C ARG A 78 1.92 1.00 -5.57
N ALA A 79 2.54 1.21 -4.43
CA ALA A 79 2.12 0.51 -3.22
C ALA A 79 0.68 0.91 -2.83
N LEU A 80 -0.18 -0.08 -2.60
CA LEU A 80 -1.36 0.04 -1.75
C LEU A 80 -1.08 -0.76 -0.50
N THR A 81 -0.99 -0.07 0.65
CA THR A 81 -0.60 -0.69 1.90
C THR A 81 -1.81 -1.16 2.70
N ALA A 82 -1.66 -2.31 3.36
CA ALA A 82 -2.60 -2.81 4.35
C ALA A 82 -1.83 -3.25 5.60
N MET A 83 -2.38 -2.98 6.77
CA MET A 83 -1.85 -3.48 8.03
C MET A 83 -2.95 -4.23 8.75
N TYR A 84 -2.68 -5.48 9.06
CA TYR A 84 -3.60 -6.31 9.82
C TYR A 84 -3.35 -6.12 11.32
N MET A 85 -4.31 -6.57 12.14
CA MET A 85 -4.19 -6.63 13.59
C MET A 85 -4.84 -7.92 14.12
N PRO A 86 -4.39 -8.48 15.26
CA PRO A 86 -5.06 -9.62 15.86
C PRO A 86 -6.55 -9.35 16.07
N ARG A 87 -7.39 -10.34 15.76
CA ARG A 87 -8.84 -10.23 15.89
C ARG A 87 -9.22 -10.02 17.36
N ARG A 88 -9.82 -8.85 17.65
CA ARG A 88 -10.52 -8.58 18.91
C ARG A 88 -12.02 -8.53 18.61
N PRO A 89 -12.86 -9.40 19.19
CA PRO A 89 -14.27 -9.49 18.82
C PRO A 89 -15.04 -8.16 18.84
N VAL A 90 -14.83 -7.34 19.88
CA VAL A 90 -15.49 -6.03 20.01
C VAL A 90 -15.00 -5.06 18.93
N VAL A 91 -13.70 -5.00 18.67
CA VAL A 91 -13.14 -4.14 17.63
C VAL A 91 -13.65 -4.56 16.25
N ARG A 92 -13.69 -5.87 15.98
CA ARG A 92 -14.20 -6.42 14.73
C ARG A 92 -15.66 -6.02 14.49
N LYS A 93 -16.52 -6.14 15.51
CA LYS A 93 -17.92 -5.71 15.41
C LYS A 93 -18.05 -4.22 15.04
N VAL A 94 -17.27 -3.35 15.71
CA VAL A 94 -17.26 -1.91 15.39
C VAL A 94 -16.76 -1.66 13.97
N MET A 95 -15.72 -2.37 13.53
CA MET A 95 -15.19 -2.24 12.16
C MET A 95 -16.22 -2.71 11.12
N GLU A 96 -16.91 -3.82 11.36
CA GLU A 96 -17.98 -4.36 10.48
C GLU A 96 -19.12 -3.33 10.34
N GLU A 97 -19.64 -2.81 11.47
CA GLU A 97 -20.69 -1.79 11.47
C GLU A 97 -20.26 -0.50 10.72
N LYS A 98 -19.00 -0.08 10.89
CA LYS A 98 -18.45 1.07 10.14
C LYS A 98 -18.27 0.75 8.66
N GLY A 99 -17.79 -0.45 8.35
CA GLY A 99 -17.60 -0.93 6.98
C GLY A 99 -18.90 -0.94 6.20
N GLU A 100 -19.98 -1.45 6.80
CA GLU A 100 -21.32 -1.43 6.22
C GLU A 100 -21.79 0.01 5.91
N ARG A 101 -21.62 0.94 6.85
CA ARG A 101 -21.97 2.36 6.64
C ARG A 101 -21.12 3.04 5.56
N SER A 102 -19.88 2.59 5.39
CA SER A 102 -18.93 3.11 4.41
C SER A 102 -18.97 2.35 3.07
N GLY A 103 -19.92 1.42 2.89
CA GLY A 103 -20.11 0.68 1.63
C GLY A 103 -19.05 -0.39 1.35
N CYS A 104 -18.31 -0.82 2.37
CA CYS A 104 -17.35 -1.92 2.23
C CYS A 104 -18.08 -3.25 1.98
N ILE A 105 -17.60 -4.03 1.01
CA ILE A 105 -18.20 -5.30 0.59
C ILE A 105 -17.29 -6.45 1.04
N GLY A 106 -17.88 -7.49 1.61
CA GLY A 106 -17.14 -8.67 2.07
C GLY A 106 -16.41 -8.48 3.39
N ASP A 107 -15.42 -9.33 3.65
CA ASP A 107 -14.63 -9.31 4.90
C ASP A 107 -13.49 -8.29 4.83
N GLN A 108 -12.84 -8.00 5.96
CA GLN A 108 -11.81 -6.95 6.04
C GLN A 108 -10.61 -7.13 5.09
N ILE A 109 -10.39 -8.34 4.56
CA ILE A 109 -9.36 -8.65 3.57
C ILE A 109 -9.73 -8.08 2.18
N SER A 110 -11.01 -8.05 1.80
CA SER A 110 -11.44 -7.53 0.49
C SER A 110 -11.43 -6.01 0.43
N TRP A 111 -11.65 -5.32 1.54
CA TRP A 111 -11.79 -3.86 1.55
C TRP A 111 -10.59 -3.10 0.95
N PRO A 112 -9.32 -3.46 1.24
CA PRO A 112 -8.19 -2.82 0.55
C PRO A 112 -7.95 -3.37 -0.87
N ILE A 113 -8.42 -4.59 -1.18
CA ILE A 113 -8.36 -5.17 -2.53
C ILE A 113 -9.28 -4.39 -3.49
N ASP A 114 -10.48 -4.04 -3.03
CA ASP A 114 -11.46 -3.26 -3.81
C ASP A 114 -10.95 -1.86 -4.18
N ARG A 115 -9.91 -1.37 -3.48
CA ARG A 115 -9.28 -0.07 -3.74
C ARG A 115 -8.10 -0.15 -4.71
N LEU A 116 -7.68 -1.34 -5.10
CA LEU A 116 -6.59 -1.52 -6.06
C LEU A 116 -7.03 -1.00 -7.43
N VAL A 117 -6.11 -0.31 -8.08
CA VAL A 117 -6.22 -0.01 -9.51
C VAL A 117 -5.10 -0.72 -10.28
N GLN A 118 -5.27 -0.86 -11.59
CA GLN A 118 -4.24 -1.45 -12.44
C GLN A 118 -2.88 -0.78 -12.22
N GLY A 119 -1.80 -1.55 -12.07
CA GLY A 119 -0.46 -1.03 -11.79
C GLY A 119 -0.16 -0.76 -10.31
N ASP A 120 -1.08 -1.10 -9.40
CA ASP A 120 -0.79 -1.17 -7.98
C ASP A 120 -0.09 -2.50 -7.60
N VAL A 121 0.63 -2.47 -6.49
CA VAL A 121 1.13 -3.64 -5.78
C VAL A 121 0.56 -3.62 -4.36
N TYR A 122 -0.12 -4.69 -3.99
CA TYR A 122 -0.66 -4.88 -2.65
C TYR A 122 0.47 -5.26 -1.68
N VAL A 123 0.76 -4.39 -0.72
CA VAL A 123 1.81 -4.59 0.28
C VAL A 123 1.15 -4.68 1.65
N ALA A 124 1.13 -5.88 2.23
CA ALA A 124 0.44 -6.13 3.48
C ALA A 124 1.38 -6.57 4.59
N ASP A 125 1.26 -5.92 5.76
CA ASP A 125 1.82 -6.45 7.00
C ASP A 125 0.78 -7.33 7.70
N VAL A 126 1.07 -8.62 7.76
CA VAL A 126 0.25 -9.68 8.36
C VAL A 126 0.90 -10.31 9.59
N TYR A 127 1.88 -9.63 10.22
CA TYR A 127 2.68 -10.13 11.35
C TYR A 127 3.51 -11.38 11.04
N GLY A 128 4.18 -11.40 9.89
CA GLY A 128 5.09 -12.48 9.50
C GLY A 128 4.40 -13.82 9.21
N LYS A 129 3.14 -13.77 8.76
CA LYS A 129 2.38 -14.91 8.26
C LYS A 129 2.33 -14.98 6.75
#